data_AF-A0A6L3N7D9-F1
#
_entry.id   AF-A0A6L3N7D9-F1
#
_cell.length_a   1.000
_cell.length_b   1.000
_cell.length_c   1.000
_cell.angle_alpha   90.00
_cell.angle_beta   90.00
_cell.angle_gamma   90.00
#
_symmetry.space_group_name_H-M   'P 1'
#
loop_
_entity.id
_entity.type
_entity.pdbx_description
1 polymer ?
#
loop_
_entity_poly.entity_id
_entity_poly.type
_entity_poly.pdbx_seq_one_letter_code
_entity_poly.pdbx_strand_id
1 'polypeptide(L)' 'MTQRTLNIALFGATGMIGSRIAAEAVRRGHRVTALSRHPGAAGDGI' A
#
# COMPACT_ATOMS: atom_id res chain seq x y z
N MET A 1 15.59 -16.92 -6.11
CA MET A 1 14.91 -15.91 -6.94
C MET A 1 14.92 -14.59 -6.19
N THR A 2 15.74 -13.63 -6.63
CA THR A 2 15.84 -12.29 -6.01
C THR A 2 14.58 -11.50 -6.33
N GLN A 3 13.71 -11.26 -5.34
CA GLN A 3 12.53 -10.42 -5.51
C GLN A 3 13.00 -8.97 -5.64
N ARG A 4 12.62 -8.28 -6.72
CA ARG A 4 12.95 -6.86 -6.93
C ARG A 4 12.04 -5.99 -6.08
N THR A 5 12.61 -5.06 -5.32
CA THR A 5 11.85 -4.00 -4.65
C THR A 5 11.21 -3.08 -5.69
N LEU A 6 9.91 -2.82 -5.53
CA LEU A 6 9.11 -1.95 -6.41
C LEU A 6 8.66 -0.71 -5.65
N ASN A 7 8.43 0.37 -6.39
CA ASN A 7 7.69 1.54 -5.93
C ASN A 7 6.26 1.44 -6.49
N ILE A 8 5.28 1.30 -5.61
CA ILE A 8 3.88 1.01 -5.97
C ILE A 8 3.02 2.20 -5.55
N ALA A 9 2.35 2.85 -6.50
CA ALA A 9 1.28 3.80 -6.19
C ALA A 9 -0.05 3.04 -6.10
N LEU A 10 -0.72 3.10 -4.95
CA LEU A 10 -1.96 2.36 -4.70
C LEU A 10 -3.12 3.30 -4.40
N PHE A 11 -4.08 3.34 -5.32
CA PHE A 11 -5.35 4.02 -5.12
C PHE A 11 -6.30 3.15 -4.31
N GLY A 12 -7.03 3.77 -3.37
CA GLY A 12 -8.01 3.05 -2.55
C GLY A 12 -7.39 2.13 -1.49
N ALA A 13 -6.14 2.39 -1.09
CA ALA A 13 -5.44 1.65 -0.05
C ALA A 13 -6.17 1.64 1.32
N THR A 14 -7.09 2.58 1.55
CA THR A 14 -7.91 2.66 2.76
C THR A 14 -9.14 1.76 2.73
N GLY A 15 -9.50 1.22 1.57
CA GLY A 15 -10.64 0.33 1.42
C GLY A 15 -10.37 -1.07 1.98
N MET A 16 -11.44 -1.86 2.14
CA MET A 16 -11.38 -3.22 2.66
C MET A 16 -10.40 -4.12 1.87
N ILE A 17 -10.32 -3.95 0.55
CA ILE A 17 -9.42 -4.72 -0.32
C ILE A 17 -8.04 -4.06 -0.38
N GLY A 18 -8.00 -2.74 -0.61
CA GLY A 18 -6.75 -2.00 -0.79
C GLY A 18 -5.81 -2.09 0.41
N SER A 19 -6.35 -2.10 1.62
CA SER A 19 -5.56 -2.26 2.86
C SER A 19 -4.83 -3.60 2.92
N ARG A 20 -5.47 -4.68 2.47
CA ARG A 20 -4.85 -6.02 2.41
C ARG A 20 -3.77 -6.10 1.33
N ILE A 21 -4.00 -5.47 0.18
CA ILE A 21 -3.01 -5.37 -0.89
C ILE A 21 -1.79 -4.59 -0.43
N ALA A 22 -2.00 -3.44 0.22
CA ALA A 22 -0.93 -2.62 0.77
C ALA A 22 -0.09 -3.39 1.78
N ALA A 23 -0.74 -4.07 2.74
CA ALA A 23 -0.07 -4.87 3.75
C ALA A 23 0.76 -6.03 3.15
N GLU A 24 0.26 -6.69 2.11
CA GLU A 24 1.01 -7.74 1.39
C GLU A 24 2.19 -7.16 0.62
N ALA A 25 2.01 -6.06 -0.09
CA ALA A 25 3.09 -5.44 -0.85
C ALA A 25 4.24 -4.98 0.05
N VAL A 26 3.92 -4.38 1.20
CA VAL A 26 4.91 -4.03 2.23
C VAL A 26 5.58 -5.28 2.80
N ARG A 27 4.81 -6.32 3.15
CA ARG A 27 5.34 -7.61 3.63
C ARG A 27 6.33 -8.25 2.65
N ARG A 28 6.13 -8.07 1.34
CA ARG A 28 7.04 -8.55 0.28
C ARG A 28 8.28 -7.69 0.07
N GLY A 29 8.43 -6.60 0.82
CA GLY A 29 9.57 -5.69 0.74
C GLY A 29 9.46 -4.66 -0.39
N HIS A 30 8.23 -4.33 -0.81
CA HIS A 30 7.98 -3.25 -1.76
C HIS A 30 7.61 -1.95 -1.02
N ARG A 31 7.95 -0.81 -1.64
CA ARG A 31 7.55 0.52 -1.16
C ARG A 31 6.18 0.84 -1.73
N VAL A 32 5.23 1.18 -0.87
CA VAL A 32 3.84 1.51 -1.27
C VAL A 32 3.55 2.97 -0.93
N THR A 33 3.00 3.70 -1.88
CA THR A 33 2.46 5.06 -1.68
C THR A 33 0.95 4.98 -1.86
N ALA A 34 0.22 5.12 -0.76
CA ALA A 34 -1.24 5.16 -0.77
C ALA A 34 -1.75 6.52 -1.30
N LEU A 35 -2.59 6.49 -2.33
CA LEU A 35 -3.24 7.66 -2.88
C LEU A 35 -4.73 7.63 -2.51
N SER A 36 -5.16 8.66 -1.77
CA SER A 36 -6.55 8.85 -1.34
C SER A 36 -7.04 10.23 -1.73
N ARG A 37 -8.33 10.33 -2.03
CA ARG A 37 -9.02 11.62 -2.24
C ARG A 37 -9.17 12.40 -0.93
N HIS A 38 -9.20 11.69 0.20
CA HIS A 38 -9.28 12.26 1.55
C HIS A 38 -8.17 11.62 2.41
N PRO A 39 -7.04 12.31 2.61
CA PRO A 39 -5.85 11.71 3.21
C PRO A 39 -6.01 11.35 4.69
N GLY A 40 -6.95 11.97 5.42
CA GLY A 40 -7.17 11.71 6.85
C GLY A 40 -7.87 10.38 7.20
N ALA A 41 -8.26 9.57 6.21
CA ALA A 41 -8.92 8.27 6.42
C ALA A 41 -7.96 7.08 6.32
N ALA A 42 -6.70 7.30 5.94
CA ALA A 42 -5.69 6.26 5.96
C ALA A 42 -5.17 6.12 7.38
N GLY A 43 -5.57 5.06 8.08
CA GLY A 43 -5.00 4.73 9.39
C GLY A 43 -3.49 4.54 9.28
N ASP A 44 -2.76 5.09 10.25
CA ASP A 44 -1.29 5.02 10.33
C ASP A 44 -0.82 3.56 10.25
N GLY A 45 -0.02 3.24 9.23
CA GLY A 45 0.51 1.89 9.05
C GLY A 45 0.87 1.47 7.63
N ILE A 46 0.65 2.34 6.62
CA ILE A 46 1.20 2.19 5.26
C ILE A 46 2.14 3.35 4.95
#